data_AF-A0A1Y4G105-F1
#
_entry.id   AF-A0A1Y4G105-F1
#
_cell.length_a   1.000
_cell.length_b   1.000
_cell.length_c   1.000
_cell.angle_alpha   90.00
_cell.angle_beta   90.00
_cell.angle_gamma   90.00
#
_symmetry.space_group_name_H-M   'P 1'
#
loop_
_entity.id
_entity.type
_entity.pdbx_description
1 polymer ?
#
loop_
_entity_poly.entity_id
_entity_poly.type
_entity_poly.pdbx_seq_one_letter_code
_entity_poly.pdbx_strand_id
1 'polypeptide(L)'
;MAYNSKAKLKPFYLLKILQEETDAEHGLSMSQIIERLGQYGISAERKSIYADIEVLREFDVDIRTYQRNPVEYAIERRDFSLGELMLMVDAIQSCRAITEHQARMLVTNIKTLANNHEQEKLDRRIHVAGRIKSKSESVFGNVDAIHEALRLRRKISFVYYRRGLDGERHATRGGKEHEVTPVGVAYADGFYYLAAWDDGHADMVEYRIDRMGKVRILDEPATRNDEIARRRYEGGDYESFGRFGGEEVSATLTVKADKVEIVLDRFGDAAILSKMDDSTAKACVKVRVSEQFFGWIAGMGKAVQIAAPRSLVGKYRNYLRYLLEEDGVG
;
A
#
# COMPACT_ATOMS: atom_id res chain seq x y z
N MET A 1 -26.34 -46.55 -14.02
CA MET A 1 -25.30 -46.22 -13.02
C MET A 1 -25.41 -44.73 -12.74
N ALA A 2 -25.87 -44.33 -11.57
CA ALA A 2 -26.04 -42.91 -11.25
C ALA A 2 -24.64 -42.28 -11.09
N TYR A 3 -24.35 -41.30 -11.93
CA TYR A 3 -23.12 -40.50 -11.87
C TYR A 3 -23.09 -39.77 -10.53
N ASN A 4 -22.31 -40.28 -9.56
CA ASN A 4 -22.27 -39.75 -8.21
C ASN A 4 -21.43 -38.46 -8.17
N SER A 5 -22.05 -37.34 -8.55
CA SER A 5 -21.44 -36.01 -8.53
C SER A 5 -20.83 -35.66 -7.17
N LYS A 6 -21.43 -36.14 -6.07
CA LYS A 6 -20.93 -35.94 -4.71
C LYS A 6 -19.60 -36.63 -4.43
N ALA A 7 -19.30 -37.75 -5.10
CA ALA A 7 -18.01 -38.43 -4.94
C ALA A 7 -16.85 -37.56 -5.45
N LYS A 8 -17.07 -36.77 -6.52
CA LYS A 8 -16.08 -35.83 -7.05
C LYS A 8 -15.90 -34.59 -6.17
N LEU A 9 -16.92 -34.23 -5.38
CA LEU A 9 -16.87 -33.08 -4.48
C LEU A 9 -16.17 -33.41 -3.15
N LYS A 10 -16.10 -34.68 -2.77
CA LYS A 10 -15.57 -35.13 -1.46
C LYS A 10 -14.16 -34.59 -1.16
N PRO A 11 -13.15 -34.66 -2.05
CA PRO A 11 -11.82 -34.09 -1.77
C PRO A 11 -11.85 -32.58 -1.54
N PHE A 12 -12.71 -31.84 -2.25
CA PHE A 12 -12.85 -30.40 -2.08
C PHE A 12 -13.49 -30.02 -0.74
N TYR A 13 -14.50 -30.79 -0.29
CA TYR A 13 -15.07 -30.59 1.05
C TYR A 13 -14.10 -31.00 2.15
N LEU A 14 -13.32 -32.06 1.95
CA LEU A 14 -12.25 -32.45 2.87
C LEU A 14 -11.21 -31.32 3.00
N LEU A 15 -10.75 -30.78 1.87
CA LEU A 15 -9.84 -29.64 1.84
C LEU A 15 -10.44 -28.45 2.59
N LYS A 16 -11.70 -28.10 2.31
CA LYS A 16 -12.41 -27.01 2.97
C LYS A 16 -12.44 -27.19 4.48
N ILE A 17 -12.85 -28.37 4.96
CA ILE A 17 -12.94 -28.68 6.40
C ILE A 17 -11.56 -28.51 7.06
N LEU A 18 -10.51 -29.09 6.48
CA LEU A 18 -9.16 -28.97 7.03
C LEU A 18 -8.65 -27.51 6.98
N GLN A 19 -8.97 -26.75 5.92
CA GLN A 19 -8.60 -25.33 5.81
C GLN A 19 -9.36 -24.44 6.80
N GLU A 20 -10.59 -24.76 7.18
CA GLU A 20 -11.37 -23.93 8.10
C GLU A 20 -11.10 -24.31 9.57
N GLU A 21 -10.93 -25.60 9.87
CA GLU A 21 -10.95 -26.10 11.25
C GLU A 21 -9.57 -26.53 11.79
N THR A 22 -8.49 -26.54 10.99
CA THR A 22 -7.19 -27.09 11.45
C THR A 22 -6.00 -26.15 11.33
N ASP A 23 -5.03 -26.36 12.22
CA ASP A 23 -3.68 -25.81 12.20
C ASP A 23 -2.69 -26.78 12.88
N ALA A 24 -1.43 -26.35 13.06
CA ALA A 24 -0.40 -27.17 13.69
C ALA A 24 -0.76 -27.61 15.13
N GLU A 25 -1.58 -26.82 15.83
CA GLU A 25 -2.00 -27.09 17.21
C GLU A 25 -3.35 -27.82 17.27
N HIS A 26 -4.23 -27.67 16.28
CA HIS A 26 -5.59 -28.21 16.25
C HIS A 26 -5.79 -29.08 15.00
N GLY A 27 -5.87 -30.40 15.15
CA GLY A 27 -6.20 -31.31 14.06
C GLY A 27 -7.55 -31.98 14.23
N LEU A 28 -7.98 -32.68 13.17
CA LEU A 28 -9.22 -33.47 13.19
C LEU A 28 -8.91 -34.95 13.12
N SER A 29 -9.54 -35.73 14.00
CA SER A 29 -9.52 -37.19 13.91
C SER A 29 -10.34 -37.70 12.73
N MET A 30 -10.03 -38.91 12.28
CA MET A 30 -10.77 -39.55 11.18
C MET A 30 -12.28 -39.62 11.44
N SER A 31 -12.70 -39.84 12.70
CA SER A 31 -14.11 -39.86 13.08
C SER A 31 -14.77 -38.48 12.93
N GLN A 32 -14.07 -37.42 13.32
CA GLN A 32 -14.55 -36.03 13.15
C GLN A 32 -14.63 -35.66 11.66
N ILE A 33 -13.64 -36.06 10.84
CA ILE A 33 -13.67 -35.81 9.40
C ILE A 33 -14.91 -36.45 8.75
N ILE A 34 -15.22 -37.71 9.10
CA ILE A 34 -16.42 -38.40 8.61
C ILE A 34 -17.69 -37.67 9.03
N GLU A 35 -17.76 -37.23 10.28
CA GLU A 35 -18.90 -36.46 10.80
C GLU A 35 -19.09 -35.15 10.02
N ARG A 36 -18.02 -34.37 9.83
CA ARG A 36 -18.06 -33.10 9.09
C ARG A 36 -18.47 -33.30 7.63
N LEU A 37 -17.91 -34.30 6.93
CA LEU A 37 -18.35 -34.66 5.57
C LEU A 37 -19.83 -35.06 5.54
N GLY A 38 -20.31 -35.76 6.57
CA GLY A 38 -21.71 -36.13 6.74
C GLY A 38 -22.65 -34.91 6.83
N GLN A 39 -22.22 -33.82 7.45
CA GLN A 39 -22.99 -32.56 7.52
C GLN A 39 -23.19 -31.92 6.14
N TYR A 40 -22.28 -32.15 5.19
CA TYR A 40 -22.43 -31.78 3.77
C TYR A 40 -23.18 -32.83 2.94
N GLY A 41 -23.72 -33.87 3.58
CA GLY A 41 -24.42 -34.98 2.93
C GLY A 41 -23.49 -35.84 2.06
N ILE A 42 -22.22 -35.96 2.46
CA ILE A 42 -21.20 -36.80 1.83
C ILE A 42 -20.91 -37.98 2.76
N SER A 43 -21.33 -39.17 2.33
CA SER A 43 -20.96 -40.42 3.01
C SER A 43 -19.55 -40.82 2.58
N ALA A 44 -18.66 -41.01 3.54
CA ALA A 44 -17.27 -41.36 3.31
C ALA A 44 -16.82 -42.46 4.28
N GLU A 45 -16.10 -43.45 3.75
CA GLU A 45 -15.44 -44.48 4.54
C GLU A 45 -13.97 -44.12 4.78
N ARG A 46 -13.38 -44.60 5.89
CA ARG A 46 -11.99 -44.31 6.28
C ARG A 46 -10.99 -44.54 5.14
N LYS A 47 -11.09 -45.69 4.46
CA LYS A 47 -10.20 -46.06 3.34
C LYS A 47 -10.26 -45.04 2.21
N SER A 48 -11.46 -44.54 1.91
CA SER A 48 -11.66 -43.55 0.86
C SER A 48 -11.13 -42.16 1.24
N ILE A 49 -11.13 -41.80 2.53
CA ILE A 49 -10.59 -40.53 3.01
C ILE A 49 -9.06 -40.56 2.95
N TYR A 50 -8.41 -41.68 3.29
CA TYR A 50 -6.96 -41.83 3.11
C TYR A 50 -6.53 -41.57 1.67
N ALA A 51 -7.26 -42.13 0.70
CA ALA A 51 -6.99 -41.87 -0.72
C ALA A 51 -7.17 -40.39 -1.09
N ASP A 52 -8.22 -39.72 -0.56
CA ASP A 52 -8.42 -38.29 -0.82
C ASP A 52 -7.31 -37.43 -0.20
N ILE A 53 -6.81 -37.77 0.99
CA ILE A 53 -5.69 -37.07 1.64
C ILE A 53 -4.44 -37.16 0.78
N GLU A 54 -4.12 -38.34 0.23
CA GLU A 54 -2.98 -38.49 -0.67
C GLU A 54 -3.18 -37.69 -1.96
N VAL A 55 -4.39 -37.68 -2.54
CA VAL A 55 -4.69 -36.84 -3.71
C VAL A 55 -4.50 -35.35 -3.41
N LEU A 56 -4.89 -34.89 -2.22
CA LEU A 56 -4.68 -33.50 -1.81
C LEU A 56 -3.20 -33.18 -1.59
N ARG A 57 -2.41 -34.13 -1.06
CA ARG A 57 -0.94 -34.00 -0.95
C ARG A 57 -0.28 -33.94 -2.32
N GLU A 58 -0.71 -34.78 -3.27
CA GLU A 58 -0.26 -34.71 -4.67
C GLU A 58 -0.64 -33.38 -5.34
N PHE A 59 -1.74 -32.76 -4.91
CA PHE A 59 -2.16 -31.41 -5.29
C PHE A 59 -1.44 -30.29 -4.52
N ASP A 60 -0.35 -30.61 -3.81
CA ASP A 60 0.50 -29.68 -3.05
C ASP A 60 -0.16 -29.07 -1.80
N VAL A 61 -1.14 -29.76 -1.21
CA VAL A 61 -1.70 -29.39 0.10
C VAL A 61 -0.88 -30.06 1.21
N ASP A 62 -0.28 -29.26 2.11
CA ASP A 62 0.54 -29.74 3.23
C ASP A 62 -0.30 -30.29 4.40
N ILE A 63 -0.97 -31.42 4.16
CA ILE A 63 -1.73 -32.15 5.18
C ILE A 63 -0.76 -33.04 5.97
N ARG A 64 -0.55 -32.71 7.25
CA ARG A 64 0.23 -33.51 8.19
C ARG A 64 -0.64 -34.48 8.96
N THR A 65 -0.01 -35.56 9.41
CA THR A 65 -0.61 -36.54 10.32
C THR A 65 0.09 -36.43 11.68
N TYR A 66 -0.67 -36.08 12.71
CA TYR A 66 -0.19 -35.94 14.07
C TYR A 66 -0.50 -37.21 14.85
N GLN A 67 0.53 -37.82 15.44
CA GLN A 67 0.41 -39.02 16.28
C GLN A 67 -0.11 -38.66 17.68
N ARG A 68 -1.30 -38.04 17.71
CA ARG A 68 -2.07 -37.74 18.92
C ARG A 68 -2.98 -38.92 19.25
N ASN A 69 -3.68 -38.86 20.38
CA ASN A 69 -4.64 -39.88 20.77
C ASN A 69 -6.06 -39.27 20.87
N PRO A 70 -6.92 -39.40 19.85
CA PRO A 70 -6.74 -40.17 18.60
C PRO A 70 -5.82 -39.49 17.57
N VAL A 71 -5.40 -40.23 16.53
CA VAL A 71 -4.60 -39.69 15.41
C VAL A 71 -5.39 -38.58 14.70
N GLU A 72 -4.71 -37.46 14.44
CA GLU A 72 -5.30 -36.24 13.88
C GLU A 72 -4.63 -35.85 12.55
N TYR A 73 -5.39 -35.17 11.70
CA TYR A 73 -4.96 -34.62 10.41
C TYR A 73 -5.17 -33.12 10.43
N ALA A 74 -4.18 -32.37 9.95
CA ALA A 74 -4.25 -30.92 9.90
C ALA A 74 -3.41 -30.37 8.74
N ILE A 75 -3.80 -29.19 8.25
CA ILE A 75 -2.98 -28.40 7.33
C ILE A 75 -1.99 -27.59 8.16
N GLU A 76 -0.69 -27.86 8.00
CA GLU A 76 0.37 -27.20 8.76
C GLU A 76 0.78 -25.88 8.10
N ARG A 77 0.98 -25.90 6.77
CA ARG A 77 1.44 -24.73 6.03
C ARG A 77 0.30 -24.12 5.21
N ARG A 78 0.14 -22.81 5.38
CA ARG A 78 -0.76 -21.96 4.58
C ARG A 78 0.06 -20.96 3.78
N ASP A 79 -0.58 -20.33 2.81
CA ASP A 79 0.03 -19.27 2.01
C ASP A 79 0.41 -18.04 2.85
N PHE A 80 -0.33 -17.81 3.95
CA PHE A 80 -0.10 -16.70 4.87
C PHE A 80 -0.11 -17.18 6.32
N SER A 81 0.85 -16.69 7.09
CA SER A 81 0.85 -16.79 8.55
C SER A 81 -0.13 -15.78 9.17
N LEU A 82 -0.57 -16.04 10.41
CA LEU A 82 -1.38 -15.09 11.17
C LEU A 82 -0.74 -13.71 11.27
N GLY A 83 0.59 -13.63 11.43
CA GLY A 83 1.32 -12.36 11.49
C GLY A 83 1.25 -11.56 10.20
N GLU A 84 1.36 -12.22 9.05
CA GLU A 84 1.20 -11.58 7.73
C GLU A 84 -0.24 -11.11 7.52
N LEU A 85 -1.24 -11.91 7.91
CA LEU A 85 -2.64 -11.52 7.83
C LEU A 85 -2.94 -10.30 8.72
N MET A 86 -2.40 -10.25 9.94
CA MET A 86 -2.50 -9.08 10.83
C MET A 86 -1.88 -7.83 10.19
N LEU A 87 -0.68 -7.96 9.61
CA LEU A 87 -0.01 -6.87 8.91
C LEU A 87 -0.85 -6.33 7.75
N MET A 88 -1.48 -7.22 6.96
CA MET A 88 -2.36 -6.80 5.87
C MET A 88 -3.63 -6.10 6.39
N VAL A 89 -4.25 -6.63 7.44
CA VAL A 89 -5.40 -5.98 8.10
C VAL A 89 -5.01 -4.57 8.58
N ASP A 90 -3.86 -4.42 9.23
CA ASP A 90 -3.36 -3.14 9.71
C ASP A 90 -3.07 -2.15 8.57
N ALA A 91 -2.44 -2.62 7.49
CA ALA A 91 -2.17 -1.82 6.30
C ALA A 91 -3.46 -1.31 5.65
N ILE A 92 -4.46 -2.18 5.50
CA ILE A 92 -5.76 -1.84 4.91
C ILE A 92 -6.55 -0.89 5.80
N GLN A 93 -6.60 -1.14 7.10
CA GLN A 93 -7.26 -0.24 8.04
C GLN A 93 -6.57 1.14 8.11
N SER A 94 -5.25 1.18 7.89
CA SER A 94 -4.44 2.40 7.85
C SER A 94 -4.47 3.12 6.50
N CYS A 95 -4.96 2.48 5.45
CA CYS A 95 -4.95 3.04 4.11
C CYS A 95 -5.93 4.23 4.00
N ARG A 96 -5.39 5.41 3.68
CA ARG A 96 -6.18 6.65 3.49
C ARG A 96 -6.88 6.71 2.13
N ALA A 97 -6.40 5.94 1.16
CA ALA A 97 -6.93 5.92 -0.20
C ALA A 97 -8.32 5.28 -0.32
N ILE A 98 -8.71 4.46 0.66
CA ILE A 98 -9.96 3.68 0.62
C ILE A 98 -11.00 4.19 1.61
N THR A 99 -12.27 3.92 1.32
CA THR A 99 -13.38 4.23 2.23
C THR A 99 -13.42 3.24 3.41
N GLU A 100 -14.14 3.60 4.47
CA GLU A 100 -14.39 2.69 5.60
C GLU A 100 -15.13 1.42 5.18
N HIS A 101 -16.04 1.52 4.20
CA HIS A 101 -16.75 0.38 3.67
C HIS A 101 -15.81 -0.56 2.87
N GLN A 102 -14.97 0.00 2.01
CA GLN A 102 -13.96 -0.77 1.26
C GLN A 102 -12.96 -1.46 2.20
N ALA A 103 -12.49 -0.76 3.22
CA ALA A 103 -11.61 -1.33 4.23
C ALA A 103 -12.26 -2.53 4.94
N ARG A 104 -13.53 -2.40 5.36
CA ARG A 104 -14.28 -3.50 5.98
C ARG A 104 -14.43 -4.69 5.05
N MET A 105 -14.80 -4.48 3.79
CA MET A 105 -14.93 -5.55 2.80
C MET A 105 -13.61 -6.30 2.58
N LEU A 106 -12.51 -5.57 2.43
CA LEU A 106 -11.19 -6.18 2.24
C LEU A 106 -10.72 -6.95 3.48
N VAL A 107 -10.94 -6.42 4.69
CA VAL A 107 -10.64 -7.14 5.93
C VAL A 107 -11.45 -8.43 6.03
N THR A 108 -12.74 -8.41 5.67
CA THR A 108 -13.56 -9.64 5.62
C THR A 108 -12.97 -10.67 4.66
N ASN A 109 -12.49 -10.27 3.49
CA ASN A 109 -11.88 -11.19 2.52
C ASN A 109 -10.52 -11.74 3.01
N ILE A 110 -9.72 -10.93 3.72
CA ILE A 110 -8.45 -11.42 4.29
C ILE A 110 -8.72 -12.44 5.39
N LYS A 111 -9.76 -12.24 6.20
CA LYS A 111 -10.12 -13.19 7.26
C LYS A 111 -10.44 -14.58 6.71
N THR A 112 -10.98 -14.70 5.49
CA THR A 112 -11.24 -16.03 4.89
C THR A 112 -9.97 -16.80 4.54
N LEU A 113 -8.79 -16.17 4.59
CA LEU A 113 -7.49 -16.83 4.42
C LEU A 113 -6.99 -17.45 5.73
N ALA A 114 -7.53 -17.03 6.87
CA ALA A 114 -7.26 -17.59 8.20
C ALA A 114 -8.23 -18.72 8.55
N ASN A 115 -7.81 -19.62 9.44
CA ASN A 115 -8.68 -20.63 10.03
C ASN A 115 -9.68 -20.02 11.03
N ASN A 116 -10.67 -20.79 11.45
CA ASN A 116 -11.72 -20.33 12.36
C ASN A 116 -11.17 -19.84 13.71
N HIS A 117 -10.09 -20.44 14.24
CA HIS A 117 -9.44 -20.04 15.49
C HIS A 117 -8.63 -18.73 15.37
N GLU A 118 -8.16 -18.42 14.16
CA GLU A 118 -7.35 -17.25 13.85
C GLU A 118 -8.20 -16.04 13.45
N GLN A 119 -9.37 -16.26 12.85
CA GLN A 119 -10.28 -15.19 12.43
C GLN A 119 -10.66 -14.25 13.58
N GLU A 120 -10.91 -14.77 14.78
CA GLU A 120 -11.18 -13.95 15.97
C GLU A 120 -9.97 -13.11 16.40
N LYS A 121 -8.74 -13.61 16.18
CA LYS A 121 -7.52 -12.87 16.50
C LYS A 121 -7.33 -11.67 15.57
N LEU A 122 -7.82 -11.77 14.33
CA LEU A 122 -7.82 -10.68 13.35
C LEU A 122 -8.85 -9.58 13.67
N ASP A 123 -9.77 -9.79 14.61
CA ASP A 123 -10.69 -8.75 15.10
C ASP A 123 -10.07 -7.78 16.09
N ARG A 124 -8.84 -8.05 16.55
CA ARG A 124 -8.12 -7.14 17.46
C ARG A 124 -7.81 -5.83 16.74
N ARG A 125 -8.63 -4.82 17.03
CA ARG A 125 -8.45 -3.45 16.54
C ARG A 125 -7.23 -2.84 17.21
N ILE A 126 -6.12 -2.69 16.47
CA ILE A 126 -5.12 -1.69 16.84
C ILE A 126 -5.75 -0.33 16.53
N HIS A 127 -6.14 0.39 17.58
CA HIS A 127 -6.70 1.71 17.46
C HIS A 127 -5.61 2.71 17.04
N VAL A 128 -5.37 2.83 15.74
CA VAL A 128 -4.52 3.90 15.21
C VAL A 128 -5.39 5.16 15.13
N ALA A 129 -5.25 6.03 16.13
CA ALA A 129 -5.92 7.32 16.18
C ALA A 129 -5.51 8.22 14.99
N GLY A 130 -6.45 9.03 14.48
CA GLY A 130 -6.16 10.13 13.55
C GLY A 130 -6.42 9.88 12.04
N ARG A 131 -7.38 9.03 11.66
CA ARG A 131 -7.64 8.73 10.25
C ARG A 131 -8.75 9.58 9.63
N ILE A 132 -8.39 10.54 8.78
CA ILE A 132 -9.31 11.12 7.78
C ILE A 132 -9.30 10.17 6.56
N LYS A 133 -10.32 9.31 6.43
CA LYS A 133 -10.47 8.40 5.28
C LYS A 133 -11.05 9.12 4.06
N SER A 134 -10.68 8.67 2.86
CA SER A 134 -11.26 9.17 1.61
C SER A 134 -12.77 8.92 1.60
N LYS A 135 -13.55 9.93 1.19
CA LYS A 135 -15.00 9.82 0.96
C LYS A 135 -15.32 9.39 -0.49
N SER A 136 -14.30 9.20 -1.34
CA SER A 136 -14.48 8.90 -2.76
C SER A 136 -14.53 7.39 -3.00
N GLU A 137 -15.68 6.85 -3.40
CA GLU A 137 -15.83 5.42 -3.71
C GLU A 137 -15.06 4.99 -4.98
N SER A 138 -14.62 5.94 -5.82
CA SER A 138 -14.13 5.70 -7.18
C SER A 138 -12.61 5.63 -7.38
N VAL A 139 -11.79 5.63 -6.32
CA VAL A 139 -10.32 5.73 -6.49
C VAL A 139 -9.76 4.57 -7.30
N PHE A 140 -10.12 3.33 -6.97
CA PHE A 140 -9.64 2.14 -7.69
C PHE A 140 -10.15 2.08 -9.13
N GLY A 141 -11.43 2.38 -9.37
CA GLY A 141 -11.97 2.42 -10.73
C GLY A 141 -11.26 3.47 -11.60
N ASN A 142 -10.85 4.59 -11.03
CA ASN A 142 -10.04 5.58 -11.73
C ASN A 142 -8.60 5.09 -11.97
N VAL A 143 -7.97 4.40 -11.00
CA VAL A 143 -6.65 3.77 -11.17
C VAL A 143 -6.67 2.76 -12.31
N ASP A 144 -7.68 1.89 -12.35
CA ASP A 144 -7.86 0.89 -13.42
C ASP A 144 -8.02 1.56 -14.79
N ALA A 145 -8.87 2.59 -14.88
CA ALA A 145 -9.07 3.36 -16.11
C ALA A 145 -7.79 4.04 -16.61
N ILE A 146 -6.96 4.55 -15.69
CA ILE A 146 -5.67 5.17 -16.03
C ILE A 146 -4.67 4.12 -16.53
N HIS A 147 -4.59 2.96 -15.87
CA HIS A 147 -3.73 1.86 -16.33
C HIS A 147 -4.15 1.34 -17.70
N GLU A 148 -5.45 1.25 -17.96
CA GLU A 148 -5.95 0.89 -19.28
C GLU A 148 -5.60 1.94 -20.34
N ALA A 149 -5.71 3.23 -20.04
CA ALA A 149 -5.29 4.29 -20.94
C ALA A 149 -3.78 4.26 -21.23
N LEU A 150 -2.94 3.96 -20.22
CA LEU A 150 -1.50 3.77 -20.39
C LEU A 150 -1.19 2.60 -21.33
N ARG A 151 -1.91 1.48 -21.18
CA ARG A 151 -1.79 0.29 -22.05
C ARG A 151 -2.20 0.58 -23.48
N LEU A 152 -3.32 1.28 -23.66
CA LEU A 152 -3.86 1.69 -24.96
C LEU A 152 -3.12 2.88 -25.59
N ARG A 153 -2.24 3.54 -24.83
CA ARG A 153 -1.51 4.76 -25.23
C ARG A 153 -2.48 5.86 -25.70
N ARG A 154 -3.51 6.12 -24.89
CA ARG A 154 -4.54 7.14 -25.11
C ARG A 154 -4.50 8.22 -24.05
N LYS A 155 -5.02 9.41 -24.39
CA LYS A 155 -5.29 10.47 -23.41
C LYS A 155 -6.46 10.10 -22.51
N ILE A 156 -6.59 10.82 -21.40
CA ILE A 156 -7.73 10.69 -20.49
C ILE A 156 -8.35 12.05 -20.21
N SER A 157 -9.65 12.06 -19.91
CA SER A 157 -10.35 13.23 -19.38
C SER A 157 -10.96 12.98 -18.00
N PHE A 158 -11.00 14.04 -17.19
CA PHE A 158 -11.67 14.03 -15.89
C PHE A 158 -11.94 15.44 -15.36
N VAL A 159 -12.99 15.60 -14.55
CA VAL A 159 -13.19 16.79 -13.72
C VAL A 159 -12.34 16.67 -12.45
N TYR A 160 -11.66 17.75 -12.02
CA TYR A 160 -10.87 17.75 -10.79
C TYR A 160 -11.50 18.62 -9.71
N TYR A 161 -11.54 18.13 -8.48
CA TYR A 161 -12.21 18.79 -7.36
C TYR A 161 -11.21 19.25 -6.29
N ARG A 162 -11.50 20.41 -5.69
CA ARG A 162 -10.86 20.89 -4.47
C ARG A 162 -11.88 20.99 -3.35
N ARG A 163 -11.44 20.97 -2.10
CA ARG A 163 -12.32 21.34 -0.98
C ARG A 163 -12.27 22.84 -0.75
N GLY A 164 -13.43 23.45 -0.61
CA GLY A 164 -13.56 24.86 -0.22
C GLY A 164 -13.31 25.04 1.28
N LEU A 165 -13.30 26.29 1.74
CA LEU A 165 -13.20 26.63 3.17
C LEU A 165 -14.43 26.16 3.97
N ASP A 166 -15.54 25.95 3.28
CA ASP A 166 -16.75 25.31 3.77
C ASP A 166 -16.61 23.78 3.99
N GLY A 167 -15.49 23.20 3.56
CA GLY A 167 -15.24 21.75 3.60
C GLY A 167 -15.93 20.98 2.46
N GLU A 168 -16.68 21.65 1.60
CA GLU A 168 -17.44 21.06 0.49
C GLU A 168 -16.59 20.89 -0.76
N ARG A 169 -17.00 19.97 -1.64
CA ARG A 169 -16.30 19.71 -2.91
C ARG A 169 -16.72 20.74 -3.96
N HIS A 170 -15.74 21.50 -4.46
CA HIS A 170 -15.89 22.46 -5.54
C HIS A 170 -15.07 22.03 -6.75
N ALA A 171 -15.68 22.03 -7.94
CA ALA A 171 -14.97 21.72 -9.17
C ALA A 171 -13.95 22.83 -9.51
N THR A 172 -12.75 22.43 -9.90
CA THR A 172 -11.73 23.35 -10.43
C THR A 172 -12.08 23.76 -11.86
N ARG A 173 -11.48 24.86 -12.35
CA ARG A 173 -11.71 25.40 -13.71
C ARG A 173 -13.20 25.55 -14.08
N GLY A 174 -14.07 25.83 -13.11
CA GLY A 174 -15.52 25.95 -13.33
C GLY A 174 -16.18 24.65 -13.81
N GLY A 175 -15.60 23.48 -13.50
CA GLY A 175 -16.11 22.18 -13.92
C GLY A 175 -15.61 21.69 -15.27
N LYS A 176 -14.76 22.46 -15.97
CA LYS A 176 -14.11 21.97 -17.19
C LYS A 176 -13.24 20.75 -16.91
N GLU A 177 -13.26 19.81 -17.83
CA GLU A 177 -12.43 18.63 -17.76
C GLU A 177 -10.97 18.98 -18.04
N HIS A 178 -10.08 18.26 -17.38
CA HIS A 178 -8.66 18.19 -17.73
C HIS A 178 -8.50 17.09 -18.75
N GLU A 179 -7.81 17.38 -19.85
CA GLU A 179 -7.40 16.41 -20.85
C GLU A 179 -5.89 16.29 -20.82
N VAL A 180 -5.38 15.11 -20.48
CA VAL A 180 -3.95 14.91 -20.23
C VAL A 180 -3.48 13.58 -20.78
N THR A 181 -2.18 13.49 -21.06
CA THR A 181 -1.53 12.22 -21.39
C THR A 181 -1.06 11.56 -20.11
N PRO A 182 -1.61 10.40 -19.70
CA PRO A 182 -1.13 9.72 -18.50
C PRO A 182 0.29 9.20 -18.73
N VAL A 183 1.15 9.35 -17.71
CA VAL A 183 2.54 8.86 -17.72
C VAL A 183 2.74 7.72 -16.72
N GLY A 184 2.09 7.80 -15.56
CA GLY A 184 2.15 6.75 -14.55
C GLY A 184 1.24 7.02 -13.36
N VAL A 185 1.03 5.97 -12.56
CA VAL A 185 0.36 6.05 -11.26
C VAL A 185 1.39 5.80 -10.17
N ALA A 186 1.38 6.61 -9.13
CA ALA A 186 2.27 6.47 -7.98
C ALA A 186 1.48 6.51 -6.67
N TYR A 187 1.92 5.74 -5.68
CA TYR A 187 1.37 5.76 -4.32
C TYR A 187 2.36 6.47 -3.38
N ALA A 188 1.92 7.49 -2.65
CA ALA A 188 2.70 8.09 -1.56
C ALA A 188 1.79 8.75 -0.53
N ASP A 189 2.26 8.88 0.71
CA ASP A 189 1.57 9.56 1.81
C ASP A 189 0.12 9.09 2.04
N GLY A 190 -0.18 7.84 1.65
CA GLY A 190 -1.50 7.23 1.74
C GLY A 190 -2.46 7.53 0.59
N PHE A 191 -2.02 8.19 -0.49
CA PHE A 191 -2.85 8.55 -1.64
C PHE A 191 -2.26 8.09 -2.97
N TYR A 192 -3.13 7.85 -3.94
CA TYR A 192 -2.73 7.62 -5.34
C TYR A 192 -2.65 8.92 -6.11
N TYR A 193 -1.62 9.04 -6.92
CA TYR A 193 -1.32 10.18 -7.77
C TYR A 193 -1.20 9.72 -9.22
N LEU A 194 -1.81 10.49 -10.10
CA LEU A 194 -1.57 10.43 -11.54
C LEU A 194 -0.45 11.42 -11.87
N ALA A 195 0.65 10.94 -12.44
CA ALA A 195 1.59 11.77 -13.18
C ALA A 195 1.13 11.83 -14.63
N ALA A 196 0.96 13.02 -15.18
CA ALA A 196 0.48 13.22 -16.54
C ALA A 196 1.15 14.42 -17.22
N TRP A 197 1.16 14.43 -18.54
CA TRP A 197 1.57 15.57 -19.36
C TRP A 197 0.34 16.38 -19.76
N ASP A 198 0.38 17.69 -19.50
CA ASP A 198 -0.66 18.64 -19.94
C ASP A 198 -0.16 19.37 -21.19
N ASP A 199 -0.79 19.10 -22.34
CA ASP A 199 -0.38 19.71 -23.61
C ASP A 199 -0.60 21.23 -23.65
N GLY A 200 -1.54 21.76 -22.85
CA GLY A 200 -1.82 23.20 -22.81
C GLY A 200 -0.74 23.99 -22.08
N HIS A 201 -0.08 23.36 -21.10
CA HIS A 201 1.01 23.98 -20.33
C HIS A 201 2.39 23.53 -20.80
N ALA A 202 2.44 22.48 -21.64
CA ALA A 202 3.66 21.81 -22.08
C ALA A 202 4.56 21.43 -20.89
N ASP A 203 3.96 20.86 -19.85
CA ASP A 203 4.64 20.48 -18.61
C ASP A 203 4.02 19.22 -17.97
N MET A 204 4.79 18.58 -17.10
CA MET A 204 4.36 17.48 -16.26
C MET A 204 3.55 17.99 -15.07
N VAL A 205 2.37 17.42 -14.89
CA VAL A 205 1.44 17.74 -13.80
C VAL A 205 1.12 16.49 -12.97
N GLU A 206 0.77 16.70 -11.70
CA GLU A 206 0.32 15.63 -10.82
C GLU A 206 -1.08 15.89 -10.27
N TYR A 207 -1.91 14.85 -10.29
CA TYR A 207 -3.27 14.89 -9.77
C TYR A 207 -3.47 13.82 -8.72
N ARG A 208 -4.12 14.18 -7.61
CA ARG A 208 -4.57 13.22 -6.63
C ARG A 208 -5.81 12.48 -7.15
N ILE A 209 -5.72 11.16 -7.29
CA ILE A 209 -6.79 10.36 -7.90
C ILE A 209 -8.05 10.37 -7.05
N ASP A 210 -7.94 10.51 -5.73
CA ASP A 210 -9.08 10.69 -4.81
C ASP A 210 -9.85 12.00 -4.99
N ARG A 211 -9.28 12.96 -5.73
CA ARG A 211 -9.89 14.26 -6.07
C ARG A 211 -10.39 14.33 -7.51
N MET A 212 -10.23 13.25 -8.27
CA MET A 212 -10.71 13.17 -9.64
C MET A 212 -12.17 12.67 -9.66
N GLY A 213 -12.97 13.24 -10.57
CA GLY A 213 -14.22 12.63 -11.00
C GLY A 213 -13.97 11.32 -11.74
N LYS A 214 -15.01 10.75 -12.34
CA LYS A 214 -14.88 9.53 -13.15
C LYS A 214 -13.92 9.78 -14.33
N VAL A 215 -12.86 8.99 -14.42
CA VAL A 215 -11.92 9.04 -15.54
C VAL A 215 -12.56 8.45 -16.80
N ARG A 216 -12.37 9.14 -17.93
CA ARG A 216 -12.74 8.66 -19.26
C ARG A 216 -11.50 8.52 -20.12
N ILE A 217 -11.37 7.40 -20.82
CA ILE A 217 -10.33 7.20 -21.83
C ILE A 217 -10.82 7.87 -23.11
N LEU A 218 -9.96 8.66 -23.72
CA LEU A 218 -10.24 9.39 -24.94
C LEU A 218 -9.73 8.62 -26.16
N ASP A 219 -10.25 8.95 -27.34
CA ASP A 219 -9.76 8.37 -28.60
C ASP A 219 -8.45 9.03 -29.06
N GLU A 220 -8.11 10.21 -28.53
CA GLU A 220 -6.86 10.90 -28.85
C GLU A 220 -5.64 10.08 -28.38
N PRO A 221 -4.63 9.91 -29.25
CA PRO A 221 -3.40 9.22 -28.87
C PRO A 221 -2.63 10.02 -27.80
N ALA A 222 -1.98 9.29 -26.90
CA ALA A 222 -1.06 9.85 -25.92
C ALA A 222 0.06 10.65 -26.59
N THR A 223 0.32 11.85 -26.08
CA THR A 223 1.45 12.68 -26.49
C THR A 223 2.77 11.96 -26.20
N ARG A 224 3.75 12.13 -27.08
CA ARG A 224 5.10 11.60 -26.90
C ARG A 224 6.09 12.74 -27.04
N ASN A 225 6.95 12.91 -26.04
CA ASN A 225 8.06 13.84 -26.07
C ASN A 225 9.21 13.31 -25.19
N ASP A 226 10.36 13.97 -25.28
CA ASP A 226 11.57 13.56 -24.57
C ASP A 226 11.43 13.68 -23.05
N GLU A 227 10.61 14.60 -22.53
CA GLU A 227 10.39 14.76 -21.10
C GLU A 227 9.60 13.61 -20.48
N ILE A 228 8.54 13.16 -21.16
CA ILE A 228 7.78 11.95 -20.80
C ILE A 228 8.72 10.73 -20.85
N ALA A 229 9.62 10.67 -21.84
CA ALA A 229 10.59 9.59 -21.96
C ALA A 229 11.60 9.58 -20.80
N ARG A 230 12.15 10.74 -20.41
CA ARG A 230 13.07 10.87 -19.26
C ARG A 230 12.43 10.45 -17.95
N ARG A 231 11.18 10.84 -17.70
CA ARG A 231 10.48 10.50 -16.46
C ARG A 231 10.20 9.01 -16.28
N ARG A 232 10.13 8.24 -17.38
CA ARG A 232 10.04 6.77 -17.33
C ARG A 232 11.39 6.13 -16.94
N TYR A 233 12.50 6.82 -17.15
CA TYR A 233 13.86 6.36 -16.83
C TYR A 233 14.37 6.83 -15.46
N GLU A 234 13.88 7.97 -14.95
CA GLU A 234 14.27 8.53 -13.65
C GLU A 234 13.51 7.85 -12.48
N GLY A 235 13.73 6.56 -12.32
CA GLY A 235 13.49 5.89 -11.05
C GLY A 235 14.63 6.18 -10.07
N GLY A 236 14.46 7.17 -9.20
CA GLY A 236 14.96 7.08 -7.82
C GLY A 236 16.40 7.53 -7.49
N ASP A 237 16.82 8.73 -7.91
CA ASP A 237 18.13 9.27 -7.49
C ASP A 237 18.04 10.28 -6.32
N TYR A 238 16.89 10.93 -6.11
CA TYR A 238 16.71 11.98 -5.10
C TYR A 238 15.49 11.73 -4.22
N GLU A 239 15.68 11.78 -2.91
CA GLU A 239 14.60 11.68 -1.93
C GLU A 239 13.72 12.94 -1.97
N SER A 240 12.41 12.71 -2.03
CA SER A 240 11.40 13.76 -2.08
C SER A 240 10.65 13.83 -0.76
N PHE A 241 10.63 15.02 -0.14
CA PHE A 241 9.80 15.26 1.03
C PHE A 241 8.40 15.65 0.55
N GLY A 242 7.54 14.63 0.44
CA GLY A 242 6.23 14.70 -0.21
C GLY A 242 6.31 14.65 -1.74
N ARG A 243 5.32 15.24 -2.41
CA ARG A 243 5.23 15.32 -3.89
C ARG A 243 5.65 16.66 -4.48
N PHE A 244 6.18 17.56 -3.65
CA PHE A 244 6.67 18.85 -4.13
C PHE A 244 7.95 18.63 -4.92
N GLY A 245 7.90 18.99 -6.21
CA GLY A 245 9.09 19.18 -7.01
C GLY A 245 9.97 20.26 -6.37
N GLY A 246 11.26 20.22 -6.70
CA GLY A 246 12.23 21.14 -6.14
C GLY A 246 13.58 20.95 -6.81
N GLU A 247 14.47 21.91 -6.60
CA GLU A 247 15.85 21.79 -7.05
C GLU A 247 16.48 20.53 -6.45
N GLU A 248 17.08 19.71 -7.30
CA GLU A 248 17.83 18.52 -6.89
C GLU A 248 19.19 18.94 -6.33
N VAL A 249 19.41 18.65 -5.05
CA VAL A 249 20.61 19.07 -4.33
C VAL A 249 21.20 17.88 -3.58
N SER A 250 22.50 17.66 -3.75
CA SER A 250 23.27 16.82 -2.83
C SER A 250 23.57 17.63 -1.57
N ALA A 251 22.86 17.32 -0.49
CA ALA A 251 22.98 17.98 0.80
C ALA A 251 23.90 17.20 1.75
N THR A 252 24.70 17.91 2.53
CA THR A 252 25.38 17.34 3.69
C THR A 252 24.62 17.73 4.94
N LEU A 253 24.18 16.74 5.70
CA LEU A 253 23.55 16.91 7.00
C LEU A 253 24.56 16.60 8.10
N THR A 254 24.56 17.39 9.16
CA THR A 254 25.19 17.02 10.44
C THR A 254 24.11 16.42 11.33
N VAL A 255 24.42 15.26 11.92
CA VAL A 255 23.51 14.50 12.77
C VAL A 255 24.22 14.18 14.08
N LYS A 256 23.51 14.22 15.21
CA LYS A 256 24.05 13.71 16.46
C LYS A 256 24.27 12.20 16.37
N ALA A 257 25.38 11.71 16.93
CA ALA A 257 25.76 10.29 16.81
C ALA A 257 24.68 9.33 17.34
N ASP A 258 23.97 9.70 18.41
CA ASP A 258 22.86 8.95 19.01
C ASP A 258 21.52 9.07 18.24
N LYS A 259 21.51 9.77 17.10
CA LYS A 259 20.33 10.05 16.28
C LYS A 259 20.53 9.73 14.80
N VAL A 260 21.60 9.00 14.45
CA VAL A 260 21.91 8.62 13.06
C VAL A 260 20.80 7.81 12.41
N GLU A 261 20.09 6.98 13.19
CA GLU A 261 18.93 6.20 12.73
C GLU A 261 17.84 7.08 12.08
N ILE A 262 17.64 8.32 12.54
CA ILE A 262 16.66 9.24 11.95
C ILE A 262 16.93 9.50 10.45
N VAL A 263 18.21 9.55 10.07
CA VAL A 263 18.60 9.72 8.66
C VAL A 263 18.51 8.39 7.92
N LEU A 264 18.90 7.28 8.53
CA LEU A 264 18.80 5.95 7.90
C LEU A 264 17.35 5.54 7.66
N ASP A 265 16.43 5.77 8.59
CA ASP A 265 15.00 5.49 8.43
C ASP A 265 14.37 6.29 7.29
N ARG A 266 14.96 7.45 6.96
CA ARG A 266 14.45 8.36 5.94
C ARG A 266 15.07 8.13 4.56
N PHE A 267 16.37 7.86 4.51
CA PHE A 267 17.16 7.83 3.28
C PHE A 267 17.73 6.44 2.96
N GLY A 268 17.63 5.48 3.89
CA GLY A 268 18.17 4.13 3.73
C GLY A 268 19.64 4.12 3.30
N ASP A 269 19.94 3.23 2.35
CA ASP A 269 21.28 3.05 1.79
C ASP A 269 21.76 4.22 0.91
N ALA A 270 20.86 5.14 0.53
CA ALA A 270 21.23 6.34 -0.22
C ALA A 270 21.95 7.38 0.64
N ALA A 271 21.93 7.26 1.97
CA ALA A 271 22.68 8.11 2.87
C ALA A 271 24.13 7.61 3.06
N ILE A 272 25.09 8.39 2.56
CA ILE A 272 26.51 8.12 2.81
C ILE A 272 26.89 8.73 4.16
N LEU A 273 27.05 7.88 5.17
CA LEU A 273 27.44 8.28 6.51
C LEU A 273 28.96 8.30 6.68
N SER A 274 29.45 9.32 7.38
CA SER A 274 30.85 9.42 7.81
C SER A 274 30.91 10.00 9.22
N LYS A 275 31.69 9.37 10.09
CA LYS A 275 31.92 9.89 11.45
C LYS A 275 32.74 11.18 11.35
N MET A 276 32.32 12.24 12.04
CA MET A 276 33.12 13.45 12.19
C MET A 276 33.86 13.45 13.52
N ASP A 277 33.15 13.17 14.61
CA ASP A 277 33.69 13.08 15.96
C ASP A 277 32.84 12.10 16.81
N ASP A 278 33.11 11.99 18.11
CA ASP A 278 32.41 11.07 19.01
C ASP A 278 30.94 11.45 19.28
N SER A 279 30.55 12.68 18.95
CA SER A 279 29.21 13.24 19.19
C SER A 279 28.42 13.53 17.91
N THR A 280 29.08 13.59 16.75
CA THR A 280 28.45 13.96 15.47
C THR A 280 28.91 13.11 14.28
N ALA A 281 27.97 12.88 13.36
CA ALA A 281 28.18 12.26 12.07
C ALA A 281 27.75 13.21 10.94
N LYS A 282 28.35 13.03 9.77
CA LYS A 282 27.92 13.62 8.51
C LYS A 282 27.15 12.60 7.70
N ALA A 283 26.03 13.02 7.13
CA ALA A 283 25.28 12.26 6.14
C ALA A 283 25.24 13.05 4.83
N CYS A 284 25.73 12.47 3.73
CA CYS A 284 25.51 13.01 2.39
C CYS A 284 24.28 12.34 1.78
N VAL A 285 23.29 13.16 1.43
CA VAL A 285 22.00 12.72 0.89
C VAL A 285 21.62 13.53 -0.34
N LYS A 286 20.93 12.90 -1.28
CA LYS A 286 20.35 13.56 -2.45
C LYS A 286 18.89 13.92 -2.14
N VAL A 287 18.56 15.20 -2.13
CA VAL A 287 17.21 15.71 -1.81
C VAL A 287 16.63 16.59 -2.91
N ARG A 288 15.30 16.57 -3.06
CA ARG A 288 14.57 17.66 -3.71
C ARG A 288 14.19 18.71 -2.69
N VAL A 289 14.72 19.91 -2.86
CA VAL A 289 14.54 21.01 -1.89
C VAL A 289 13.10 21.50 -1.92
N SER A 290 12.38 21.31 -0.82
CA SER A 290 10.99 21.75 -0.63
C SER A 290 10.77 22.31 0.78
N GLU A 291 9.66 23.02 0.98
CA GLU A 291 9.24 23.48 2.32
C GLU A 291 9.03 22.31 3.29
N GLN A 292 8.63 21.15 2.80
CA GLN A 292 8.48 19.95 3.63
C GLN A 292 9.81 19.38 4.08
N PHE A 293 10.84 19.42 3.22
CA PHE A 293 12.20 19.09 3.64
C PHE A 293 12.66 20.01 4.77
N PHE A 294 12.41 21.32 4.64
CA PHE A 294 12.72 22.30 5.68
C PHE A 294 11.92 22.07 6.97
N GLY A 295 10.63 21.75 6.85
CA GLY A 295 9.78 21.37 7.98
C GLY A 295 10.27 20.11 8.70
N TRP A 296 10.70 19.09 7.96
CA TRP A 296 11.28 17.88 8.53
C TRP A 296 12.56 18.19 9.31
N ILE A 297 13.50 18.95 8.74
CA ILE A 297 14.72 19.41 9.43
C ILE A 297 14.36 20.19 10.70
N ALA A 298 13.38 21.10 10.63
CA ALA A 298 12.94 21.89 11.78
C ALA A 298 12.36 21.01 12.90
N GLY A 299 11.56 20.00 12.54
CA GLY A 299 10.95 19.06 13.48
C GLY A 299 11.95 18.20 14.25
N MET A 300 13.19 18.06 13.76
CA MET A 300 14.25 17.29 14.44
C MET A 300 14.90 18.03 15.61
N GLY A 301 14.52 19.28 15.90
CA GLY A 301 14.98 19.98 17.11
C GLY A 301 16.50 20.12 17.22
N LYS A 302 17.18 20.37 16.09
CA LYS A 302 18.67 20.41 15.94
C LYS A 302 19.38 19.06 16.08
N ALA A 303 18.68 17.93 16.14
CA ALA A 303 19.32 16.62 16.04
C ALA A 303 19.89 16.36 14.63
N VAL A 304 19.25 16.94 13.60
CA VAL A 304 19.68 16.94 12.20
C VAL A 304 19.76 18.39 11.73
N GLN A 305 20.84 18.76 11.04
CA GLN A 305 21.06 20.12 10.55
C GLN A 305 21.67 20.11 9.15
N ILE A 306 21.27 21.05 8.29
CA ILE A 306 21.89 21.22 6.98
C ILE A 306 23.26 21.90 7.16
N ALA A 307 24.33 21.23 6.76
CA ALA A 307 25.71 21.74 6.80
C ALA A 307 26.19 22.24 5.44
N ALA A 308 25.76 21.60 4.34
CA ALA A 308 26.12 21.99 2.97
C ALA A 308 25.01 21.63 1.96
N PRO A 309 24.96 22.29 0.78
CA PRO A 309 25.76 23.46 0.40
C PRO A 309 25.31 24.73 1.13
N ARG A 310 26.18 25.76 1.19
CA ARG A 310 25.87 27.04 1.86
C ARG A 310 24.63 27.73 1.29
N SER A 311 24.37 27.56 0.00
CA SER A 311 23.14 28.04 -0.66
C SER A 311 21.89 27.44 -0.02
N LEU A 312 21.88 26.13 0.23
CA LEU A 312 20.77 25.43 0.87
C LEU A 312 20.60 25.85 2.34
N VAL A 313 21.70 26.04 3.08
CA VAL A 313 21.67 26.60 4.43
C VAL A 313 21.03 28.00 4.44
N GLY A 314 21.37 28.83 3.45
CA GLY A 314 20.78 30.16 3.26
C GLY A 314 19.28 30.09 2.98
N LYS A 315 18.85 29.23 2.05
CA LYS A 315 17.43 28.99 1.74
C LYS A 315 16.64 28.58 2.99
N TYR A 316 17.17 27.64 3.76
CA TYR A 316 16.51 27.18 4.99
C TYR A 316 16.40 28.28 6.05
N ARG A 317 17.45 29.07 6.26
CA ARG A 317 17.42 30.22 7.19
C ARG A 317 16.40 31.28 6.78
N ASN A 318 16.31 31.59 5.49
CA ASN A 318 15.33 32.53 4.97
C ASN A 318 13.91 32.01 5.14
N TYR A 319 13.68 30.72 4.88
CA TYR A 319 12.39 30.07 5.12
C TYR A 319 11.97 30.17 6.60
N LEU A 320 12.88 29.87 7.54
CA LEU A 320 12.58 30.02 8.97
C LEU A 320 12.32 31.48 9.36
N ARG A 321 13.07 32.45 8.81
CA ARG A 321 12.83 33.87 9.09
C ARG A 321 11.47 34.31 8.57
N TYR A 322 11.14 33.93 7.34
CA TYR A 322 9.84 34.20 6.73
C TYR A 322 8.68 33.68 7.60
N LEU A 323 8.80 32.49 8.18
CA LEU A 323 7.78 31.95 9.10
C LEU A 323 7.70 32.65 10.47
N LEU A 324 8.77 33.36 10.87
CA LEU A 324 8.86 34.07 12.16
C LEU A 324 8.49 35.55 12.04
N GLU A 325 8.52 36.11 10.84
CA GLU A 325 8.01 37.45 10.55
C GLU A 325 6.48 37.38 10.60
N GLU A 326 5.88 37.90 11.68
CA GLU A 326 4.44 38.12 11.71
C GLU A 326 4.09 39.07 10.55
N ASP A 327 3.20 38.64 9.65
CA ASP A 327 2.42 39.58 8.87
C ASP A 327 1.71 40.47 9.89
N GLY A 328 2.22 41.69 10.07
CA GLY A 328 1.62 42.70 10.93
C GLY A 328 0.20 42.96 10.44
N VAL A 329 -0.77 42.27 11.02
CA VAL A 329 -2.18 42.63 10.95
C VAL A 329 -2.35 43.84 11.84
N GLY A 330 -2.04 45.01 11.26
CA GLY A 330 -2.51 46.31 11.75
C GLY A 330 -3.97 46.53 11.38
#